data_AF-A0A090QKG3-F1
#
_entry.id   AF-A0A090QKG3-F1
#
_cell.length_a   1.000
_cell.length_b   1.000
_cell.length_c   1.000
_cell.angle_alpha   90.00
_cell.angle_beta   90.00
_cell.angle_gamma   90.00
#
_symmetry.space_group_name_H-M   'P 1'
#
loop_
_entity.id
_entity.type
_entity.pdbx_description
1 polymer ?
#
loop_
_entity_poly.entity_id
_entity_poly.type
_entity_poly.pdbx_seq_one_letter_code
_entity_poly.pdbx_strand_id
1 'polypeptide(L)'
;MKKWSSLMAGGMCAMAMFSGIAHAADDELYFYNWSEYIPSDVLEEFTKETGIKVIYSTYESNETMYAKLKTHGGGYDLVVPSTYYVSKMREENMLQKIDKSKLSHFDEIDPNFLHKPFDPQNDYSIPYIWGATGIGVNTDMMNKAQVTKWADFWDLNGKAS
;
A
#
# COMPACT_ATOMS: atom_id res chain seq x y z
N MET A 1 37.86 -72.85 4.47
CA MET A 1 37.31 -72.85 5.84
C MET A 1 37.41 -71.44 6.41
N LYS A 2 36.30 -70.88 6.92
CA LYS A 2 36.18 -69.90 8.03
C LYS A 2 37.27 -68.78 8.08
N LYS A 3 36.98 -67.48 8.01
CA LYS A 3 35.82 -66.69 8.45
C LYS A 3 35.90 -65.31 7.79
N TRP A 4 34.73 -64.81 7.42
CA TRP A 4 34.44 -63.42 7.09
C TRP A 4 34.34 -62.66 8.41
N SER A 5 35.13 -61.62 8.61
CA SER A 5 34.97 -60.74 9.78
C SER A 5 35.32 -59.29 9.44
N SER A 6 34.33 -58.44 9.75
CA SER A 6 34.31 -56.98 9.90
C SER A 6 34.57 -56.12 8.67
N LEU A 7 33.49 -55.85 7.95
CA LEU A 7 33.22 -54.57 7.30
C LEU A 7 33.33 -53.43 8.33
N MET A 8 34.47 -52.74 8.37
CA MET A 8 34.59 -51.38 8.88
C MET A 8 34.70 -50.46 7.66
N ALA A 9 33.55 -50.14 7.05
CA ALA A 9 33.46 -49.07 6.06
C ALA A 9 31.98 -48.63 5.98
N GLY A 10 31.72 -47.37 6.31
CA GLY A 10 30.42 -46.74 6.06
C GLY A 10 29.79 -46.15 7.30
N GLY A 11 30.28 -45.01 7.75
CA GLY A 11 29.66 -44.26 8.85
C GLY A 11 30.08 -42.80 8.87
N MET A 12 30.30 -42.18 7.72
CA MET A 12 30.69 -40.76 7.66
C MET A 12 30.17 -40.14 6.36
N CYS A 13 28.83 -40.06 6.17
CA CYS A 13 28.23 -39.25 5.10
C CYS A 13 26.68 -39.08 5.17
N ALA A 14 26.06 -39.05 6.36
CA ALA A 14 24.59 -38.95 6.47
C ALA A 14 24.08 -37.76 7.31
N MET A 15 24.80 -36.64 7.33
CA MET A 15 24.34 -35.39 7.98
C MET A 15 24.29 -34.20 7.02
N ALA A 16 23.97 -34.42 5.74
CA ALA A 16 23.85 -33.36 4.74
C ALA A 16 22.48 -33.33 4.03
N MET A 17 21.40 -33.70 4.73
CA MET A 17 20.05 -33.73 4.16
C MET A 17 19.02 -33.09 5.10
N PHE A 18 19.36 -31.94 5.69
CA PHE A 18 18.38 -30.97 6.17
C PHE A 18 18.90 -29.57 5.86
N SER A 19 19.28 -29.36 4.59
CA SER A 19 19.22 -28.02 4.00
C SER A 19 17.74 -27.72 3.82
N GLY A 20 17.11 -27.27 4.91
CA GLY A 20 15.79 -26.63 4.84
C GLY A 20 15.86 -25.58 3.76
N ILE A 21 14.85 -25.58 2.90
CA ILE A 21 14.65 -24.63 1.81
C ILE A 21 14.88 -23.23 2.39
N ALA A 22 16.01 -22.62 2.05
CA ALA A 22 16.20 -21.20 2.28
C ALA A 22 15.27 -20.49 1.29
N HIS A 23 14.03 -20.24 1.72
CA HIS A 23 13.20 -19.22 1.09
C HIS A 23 13.81 -17.87 1.43
N ALA A 24 14.82 -17.47 0.67
CA ALA A 24 15.11 -16.05 0.48
C ALA A 24 13.99 -15.49 -0.42
N ALA A 25 12.82 -15.25 0.18
CA ALA A 25 11.81 -14.38 -0.41
C ALA A 25 12.08 -12.98 0.16
N ASP A 26 11.99 -11.94 -0.67
CA ASP A 26 12.24 -10.55 -0.26
C ASP A 26 11.51 -10.22 1.06
N ASP A 27 12.29 -10.12 2.14
CA ASP A 27 11.80 -10.03 3.53
C ASP A 27 11.18 -8.66 3.88
N GLU A 28 11.16 -7.72 2.92
CA GLU A 28 10.74 -6.34 3.15
C GLU A 28 9.74 -5.84 2.10
N LEU A 29 8.66 -5.22 2.58
CA LEU A 29 7.69 -4.48 1.77
C LEU A 29 7.87 -2.98 2.01
N TYR A 30 8.24 -2.24 0.98
CA TYR A 30 8.38 -0.78 1.04
C TYR A 30 7.05 -0.12 0.69
N PHE A 31 6.38 0.44 1.71
CA PHE A 31 5.04 1.01 1.58
C PHE A 31 5.02 2.51 1.85
N TYR A 32 4.58 3.31 0.87
CA TYR A 32 4.48 4.77 0.95
C TYR A 32 3.02 5.23 0.91
N ASN A 33 2.50 5.79 2.00
CA ASN A 33 1.07 6.13 2.10
C ASN A 33 0.88 7.51 2.75
N TRP A 34 -0.36 8.00 2.81
CA TRP A 34 -0.72 9.19 3.56
C TRP A 34 -0.49 8.97 5.06
N SER A 35 -0.14 10.05 5.76
CA SER A 35 -0.13 10.03 7.22
C SER A 35 -1.54 9.71 7.76
N GLU A 36 -1.59 8.95 8.85
CA GLU A 36 -2.84 8.57 9.55
C GLU A 36 -3.84 7.70 8.75
N TYR A 37 -3.47 7.20 7.56
CA TYR A 37 -4.38 6.40 6.71
C TYR A 37 -4.43 4.91 7.07
N ILE A 38 -3.41 4.37 7.74
CA ILE A 38 -3.38 2.98 8.17
C ILE A 38 -3.05 2.91 9.67
N PRO A 39 -3.87 2.21 10.48
CA PRO A 39 -3.51 1.89 11.85
C PRO A 39 -2.23 1.05 11.93
N SER A 40 -1.37 1.30 12.93
CA SER A 40 -0.07 0.61 13.04
C SER A 40 -0.22 -0.87 13.37
N ASP A 41 -1.26 -1.25 14.10
CA ASP A 41 -1.60 -2.64 14.44
C ASP A 41 -1.86 -3.49 13.19
N VAL A 42 -2.45 -2.93 12.14
CA VAL A 42 -2.65 -3.65 10.86
C VAL A 42 -1.31 -4.01 10.21
N LEU A 43 -0.31 -3.12 10.27
CA LEU A 43 1.04 -3.40 9.74
C LEU A 43 1.77 -4.45 10.58
N GLU A 44 1.59 -4.41 11.90
CA GLU A 44 2.16 -5.38 12.84
C GLU A 44 1.54 -6.76 12.65
N GLU A 45 0.21 -6.85 12.49
CA GLU A 45 -0.51 -8.10 12.24
C GLU A 45 -0.10 -8.70 10.90
N PHE A 46 -0.04 -7.90 9.84
CA PHE A 46 0.48 -8.35 8.54
C PHE A 46 1.90 -8.93 8.64
N THR A 47 2.79 -8.25 9.35
CA THR A 47 4.18 -8.72 9.56
C THR A 47 4.20 -10.02 10.35
N LYS A 48 3.36 -10.15 11.37
CA LYS A 48 3.25 -11.36 12.21
C LYS A 48 2.70 -12.56 11.44
N GLU A 49 1.72 -12.35 10.57
CA GLU A 49 1.08 -13.42 9.79
C GLU A 49 1.95 -13.90 8.64
N THR A 50 2.65 -12.98 7.97
CA THR A 50 3.38 -13.28 6.72
C THR A 50 4.88 -13.46 6.91
N GLY A 51 5.44 -12.91 8.00
CA GLY A 51 6.88 -12.78 8.19
C GLY A 51 7.52 -11.64 7.39
N ILE A 52 6.76 -10.91 6.56
CA ILE A 52 7.27 -9.83 5.72
C ILE A 52 7.31 -8.54 6.54
N LYS A 53 8.49 -7.93 6.66
CA LYS A 53 8.67 -6.67 7.37
C LYS A 53 8.19 -5.50 6.52
N VAL A 54 7.31 -4.66 7.06
CA VAL A 54 6.85 -3.45 6.35
C VAL A 54 7.75 -2.26 6.66
N ILE A 55 8.44 -1.73 5.65
CA ILE A 55 9.16 -0.46 5.70
C ILE A 55 8.18 0.65 5.32
N TYR A 56 7.50 1.21 6.32
CA TYR A 56 6.46 2.21 6.14
C TYR A 56 7.01 3.64 6.10
N SER A 57 6.58 4.42 5.12
CA SER A 57 6.88 5.85 4.97
C SER A 57 5.59 6.63 4.73
N THR A 58 5.54 7.89 5.17
CA THR A 58 4.37 8.75 4.98
C THR A 58 4.63 10.01 4.15
N TYR A 59 3.57 10.54 3.54
CA TYR A 59 3.55 11.85 2.89
C TYR A 59 2.26 12.62 3.19
N GLU A 60 2.33 13.93 2.99
CA GLU A 60 1.24 14.87 3.27
C GLU A 60 0.62 15.48 1.99
N SER A 61 1.19 15.21 0.81
CA SER A 61 0.66 15.67 -0.46
C SER A 61 1.01 14.73 -1.61
N ASN A 62 0.17 14.72 -2.65
CA ASN A 62 0.47 13.96 -3.86
C ASN A 62 1.71 14.51 -4.58
N GLU A 63 1.93 15.83 -4.52
CA GLU A 63 3.05 16.53 -5.13
C GLU A 63 4.37 16.07 -4.54
N THR A 64 4.46 15.98 -3.21
CA THR A 64 5.63 15.47 -2.50
C THR A 64 5.88 14.01 -2.86
N MET A 65 4.84 13.18 -2.82
CA MET A 65 4.94 11.76 -3.19
C MET A 65 5.47 11.60 -4.62
N TYR A 66 4.85 12.29 -5.56
CA TYR A 66 5.18 12.22 -6.97
C TYR A 66 6.60 12.69 -7.28
N ALA A 67 7.01 13.84 -6.72
CA ALA A 67 8.35 14.37 -6.91
C ALA A 67 9.42 13.39 -6.38
N LYS A 68 9.16 12.76 -5.22
CA LYS A 68 10.05 11.75 -4.65
C LYS A 68 10.18 10.54 -5.58
N LEU A 69 9.06 9.96 -6.02
CA LEU A 69 9.07 8.80 -6.91
C LEU A 69 9.70 9.12 -8.28
N LYS A 70 9.49 10.32 -8.81
CA LYS A 70 10.06 10.72 -10.11
C LYS A 70 11.59 10.88 -10.06
N THR A 71 12.11 11.36 -8.94
CA THR A 71 13.55 11.65 -8.76
C THR A 71 14.35 10.45 -8.27
N HIS A 72 13.72 9.57 -7.50
CA HIS A 72 14.34 8.39 -6.88
C HIS A 72 13.62 7.12 -7.35
N GLY A 73 13.47 6.94 -8.67
CA GLY A 73 12.59 5.97 -9.35
C GLY A 73 12.87 4.48 -9.11
N GLY A 74 12.78 4.05 -7.86
CA GLY A 74 12.94 2.69 -7.37
C GLY A 74 13.09 2.73 -5.84
N GLY A 75 12.27 1.95 -5.13
CA GLY A 75 12.37 1.85 -3.67
C GLY A 75 11.03 1.80 -2.93
N TYR A 76 9.90 1.80 -3.63
CA TYR A 76 8.60 1.54 -3.04
C TYR A 76 7.83 0.52 -3.88
N ASP A 77 7.28 -0.47 -3.22
CA ASP A 77 6.49 -1.55 -3.81
C ASP A 77 5.00 -1.17 -3.87
N LEU A 78 4.55 -0.37 -2.90
CA LEU A 78 3.17 0.09 -2.79
C LEU A 78 3.10 1.60 -2.51
N VAL A 79 2.18 2.28 -3.19
CA VAL A 79 1.88 3.70 -2.98
C VAL A 79 0.38 3.99 -3.11
N VAL A 80 -0.12 5.02 -2.41
CA VAL A 80 -1.57 5.35 -2.35
C VAL A 80 -1.91 6.73 -2.95
N PRO A 81 -1.66 6.95 -4.26
CA PRO A 81 -1.93 8.22 -4.91
C PRO A 81 -3.44 8.50 -5.01
N SER A 82 -3.79 9.78 -5.12
CA SER A 82 -5.15 10.18 -5.56
C SER A 82 -5.40 9.75 -7.01
N THR A 83 -6.69 9.68 -7.41
CA THR A 83 -7.11 9.26 -8.75
C THR A 83 -6.48 10.06 -9.89
N TYR A 84 -6.29 11.37 -9.70
CA TYR A 84 -5.59 12.22 -10.66
C TYR A 84 -4.14 11.79 -10.86
N TYR A 85 -3.44 11.47 -9.76
CA TYR A 85 -2.06 11.01 -9.81
C TYR A 85 -1.93 9.58 -10.33
N VAL A 86 -2.92 8.70 -10.14
CA VAL A 86 -2.98 7.40 -10.84
C VAL A 86 -2.94 7.62 -12.36
N SER A 87 -3.81 8.47 -12.91
CA SER A 87 -3.85 8.72 -14.36
C SER A 87 -2.52 9.26 -14.86
N LYS A 88 -1.99 10.28 -14.18
CA LYS A 88 -0.72 10.92 -14.53
C LYS A 88 0.46 9.95 -14.48
N MET A 89 0.60 9.21 -13.37
CA MET A 89 1.72 8.26 -13.19
C MET A 89 1.65 7.10 -14.18
N ARG A 90 0.44 6.64 -14.53
CA ARG A 90 0.24 5.66 -15.60
C ARG A 90 0.68 6.20 -16.96
N GLU A 91 0.24 7.41 -17.32
CA GLU A 91 0.62 8.06 -18.60
C GLU A 91 2.13 8.29 -18.71
N GLU A 92 2.80 8.50 -17.58
CA GLU A 92 4.25 8.66 -17.51
C GLU A 92 5.03 7.35 -17.29
N ASN A 93 4.37 6.18 -17.40
CA ASN A 93 4.97 4.85 -17.22
C ASN A 93 5.68 4.64 -15.87
N MET A 94 5.17 5.26 -14.81
CA MET A 94 5.72 5.14 -13.45
C MET A 94 5.09 3.99 -12.66
N LEU A 95 4.03 3.36 -13.18
CA LEU A 95 3.28 2.30 -12.51
C LEU A 95 3.43 0.98 -13.25
N GLN A 96 3.64 -0.11 -12.51
CA GLN A 96 3.57 -1.46 -13.03
C GLN A 96 2.11 -1.91 -13.13
N LYS A 97 1.79 -2.74 -14.14
CA LYS A 97 0.50 -3.43 -14.16
C LYS A 97 0.37 -4.40 -12.99
N ILE A 98 -0.82 -4.44 -12.41
CA ILE A 98 -1.19 -5.34 -11.32
C ILE A 98 -1.64 -6.67 -11.91
N ASP A 99 -1.02 -7.75 -11.46
CA ASP A 99 -1.47 -9.10 -11.75
C ASP A 99 -2.67 -9.46 -10.86
N LYS A 100 -3.89 -9.19 -11.37
CA LYS A 100 -5.14 -9.45 -10.66
C LYS A 100 -5.35 -10.93 -10.31
N SER A 101 -4.65 -11.87 -10.97
CA SER A 101 -4.74 -13.30 -10.61
C SER A 101 -4.15 -13.62 -9.23
N LYS A 102 -3.33 -12.71 -8.68
CA LYS A 102 -2.76 -12.82 -7.33
C LYS A 102 -3.63 -12.18 -6.24
N LEU A 103 -4.77 -11.58 -6.61
CA LEU A 103 -5.66 -10.90 -5.68
C LEU A 103 -6.90 -11.77 -5.40
N SER A 104 -6.87 -12.53 -4.31
CA SER A 104 -7.96 -13.45 -3.94
C SER A 104 -9.30 -12.77 -3.66
N HIS A 105 -9.29 -11.47 -3.32
CA HIS A 105 -10.49 -10.71 -2.94
C HIS A 105 -10.82 -9.58 -3.93
N PHE A 106 -10.24 -9.56 -5.14
CA PHE A 106 -10.52 -8.49 -6.11
C PHE A 106 -11.99 -8.43 -6.50
N ASP A 107 -12.64 -9.58 -6.63
CA ASP A 107 -14.06 -9.69 -7.00
C ASP A 107 -15.02 -9.22 -5.88
N GLU A 108 -14.51 -8.96 -4.67
CA GLU A 108 -15.30 -8.44 -3.54
C GLU A 108 -15.39 -6.91 -3.53
N ILE A 109 -14.63 -6.23 -4.38
CA ILE A 109 -14.62 -4.76 -4.48
C ILE A 109 -15.94 -4.29 -5.11
N ASP A 110 -16.60 -3.31 -4.49
CA ASP A 110 -17.82 -2.72 -5.05
C ASP A 110 -17.56 -2.20 -6.48
N PRO A 111 -18.28 -2.72 -7.50
CA PRO A 111 -18.12 -2.33 -8.90
C PRO A 111 -18.28 -0.83 -9.15
N ASN A 112 -18.95 -0.09 -8.25
CA ASN A 112 -19.06 1.36 -8.32
C ASN A 112 -17.72 2.08 -8.16
N PHE A 113 -16.66 1.43 -7.69
CA PHE A 113 -15.31 2.02 -7.59
C PHE A 113 -14.35 1.51 -8.67
N LEU A 114 -14.78 0.57 -9.50
CA LEU A 114 -14.00 0.02 -10.60
C LEU A 114 -14.27 0.76 -11.93
N HIS A 115 -13.43 0.49 -12.92
CA HIS A 115 -13.57 0.93 -14.31
C HIS A 115 -13.73 2.45 -14.51
N LYS A 116 -13.02 3.23 -13.69
CA LYS A 116 -13.06 4.69 -13.75
C LYS A 116 -12.15 5.24 -14.85
N PRO A 117 -12.40 6.46 -15.37
CA PRO A 117 -11.61 7.02 -16.47
C PRO A 117 -10.09 7.10 -16.20
N PHE A 118 -9.70 7.25 -14.94
CA PHE A 118 -8.29 7.30 -14.54
C PHE A 118 -7.58 5.93 -14.65
N ASP A 119 -8.33 4.81 -14.60
CA ASP A 119 -7.83 3.45 -14.77
C ASP A 119 -8.96 2.50 -15.25
N PRO A 120 -9.33 2.54 -16.55
CA PRO A 120 -10.55 1.88 -17.04
C PRO A 120 -10.56 0.35 -16.88
N GLN A 121 -9.38 -0.28 -16.81
CA GLN A 121 -9.26 -1.73 -16.66
C GLN A 121 -8.83 -2.14 -15.24
N ASN A 122 -8.65 -1.18 -14.32
CA ASN A 122 -8.03 -1.41 -13.03
C ASN A 122 -6.69 -2.17 -13.18
N ASP A 123 -5.92 -1.79 -14.19
CA ASP A 123 -4.64 -2.44 -14.50
C ASP A 123 -3.52 -1.88 -13.62
N TYR A 124 -3.69 -0.69 -13.03
CA TYR A 124 -2.64 0.05 -12.33
C TYR A 124 -3.05 0.48 -10.91
N SER A 125 -4.31 0.29 -10.51
CA SER A 125 -4.82 0.76 -9.23
C SER A 125 -5.95 -0.11 -8.66
N ILE A 126 -5.93 -0.24 -7.33
CA ILE A 126 -6.98 -0.86 -6.51
C ILE A 126 -7.55 0.23 -5.59
N PRO A 127 -8.89 0.38 -5.48
CA PRO A 127 -9.50 1.33 -4.55
C PRO A 127 -9.12 1.02 -3.09
N TYR A 128 -8.75 2.04 -2.31
CA TYR A 128 -8.43 1.91 -0.88
C TYR A 128 -9.44 2.65 0.01
N ILE A 129 -9.39 3.99 0.02
CA ILE A 129 -10.35 4.85 0.73
C ILE A 129 -10.94 5.84 -0.26
N TRP A 130 -12.25 6.07 -0.15
CA TRP A 130 -12.95 7.12 -0.88
C TRP A 130 -13.68 8.04 0.07
N GLY A 131 -13.70 9.34 -0.26
CA GLY A 131 -14.43 10.35 0.49
C GLY A 131 -14.63 11.61 -0.35
N ALA A 132 -15.45 12.51 0.17
CA ALA A 132 -15.65 13.84 -0.39
C ALA A 132 -15.01 14.89 0.52
N THR A 133 -14.37 15.90 -0.08
CA THR A 133 -13.94 17.09 0.67
C THR A 133 -15.17 17.84 1.15
N GLY A 134 -15.29 17.99 2.47
CA GLY A 134 -16.42 18.65 3.14
C GLY A 134 -16.00 19.85 3.95
N ILE A 135 -16.99 20.46 4.62
CA ILE A 135 -16.81 21.58 5.52
C ILE A 135 -16.96 21.08 6.96
N GLY A 136 -15.90 21.23 7.77
CA GLY A 136 -15.95 21.05 9.22
C GLY A 136 -16.16 22.40 9.92
N VAL A 137 -17.16 22.49 10.81
CA VAL A 137 -17.39 23.68 11.65
C VAL A 137 -17.34 23.33 13.14
N ASN A 138 -16.63 24.14 13.92
CA ASN A 138 -16.71 24.06 15.38
C ASN A 138 -17.99 24.75 15.86
N THR A 139 -18.98 23.95 16.28
CA THR A 139 -20.30 24.45 16.69
C THR A 139 -20.30 25.24 18.01
N ASP A 140 -19.24 25.10 18.81
CA ASP A 140 -19.08 25.89 20.04
C ASP A 140 -18.67 27.34 19.73
N MET A 141 -18.05 27.56 18.56
CA MET A 141 -17.58 28.87 18.12
C MET A 141 -18.50 29.53 17.09
N MET A 142 -19.31 28.75 16.36
CA MET A 142 -20.10 29.26 15.24
C MET A 142 -21.39 28.45 15.05
N ASN A 143 -22.49 29.12 14.71
CA ASN A 143 -23.74 28.41 14.40
C ASN A 143 -23.62 27.76 13.02
N LYS A 144 -23.88 26.44 12.92
CA LYS A 144 -23.87 25.69 11.65
C LYS A 144 -24.71 26.30 10.54
N ALA A 145 -25.76 27.07 10.86
CA ALA A 145 -26.58 27.76 9.87
C ALA A 145 -25.83 28.90 9.13
N GLN A 146 -24.66 29.30 9.62
CA GLN A 146 -23.84 30.36 9.03
C GLN A 146 -22.94 29.86 7.89
N VAL A 147 -22.68 28.55 7.81
CA VAL A 147 -21.86 27.95 6.75
C VAL A 147 -22.58 26.71 6.21
N THR A 148 -23.22 26.86 5.06
CA THR A 148 -24.04 25.84 4.39
C THR A 148 -23.57 25.54 2.97
N LYS A 149 -22.81 26.45 2.37
CA LYS A 149 -22.24 26.33 1.02
C LYS A 149 -20.84 26.92 1.00
N TRP A 150 -20.02 26.48 0.04
CA TRP A 150 -18.64 26.98 -0.13
C TRP A 150 -18.56 28.50 -0.23
N ALA A 151 -19.53 29.13 -0.92
CA ALA A 151 -19.57 30.58 -1.08
C ALA A 151 -19.64 31.36 0.24
N ASP A 152 -20.18 30.74 1.31
CA ASP A 152 -20.31 31.43 2.60
C ASP A 152 -18.94 31.86 3.15
N PHE A 153 -17.85 31.13 2.86
CA PHE A 153 -16.49 31.51 3.30
C PHE A 153 -15.98 32.83 2.72
N TRP A 154 -16.46 33.21 1.53
CA TRP A 154 -16.05 34.47 0.88
C TRP A 154 -16.96 35.64 1.28
N ASP A 155 -18.15 35.36 1.79
CA ASP A 155 -19.11 36.36 2.28
C ASP A 155 -18.86 36.75 3.76
N LEU A 156 -18.09 35.95 4.51
CA LEU A 156 -17.78 36.20 5.93
C LEU A 156 -16.95 37.48 6.18
N ASN A 157 -16.28 38.01 5.16
CA ASN A 157 -15.51 39.26 5.26
C ASN A 157 -16.36 40.52 5.51
N GLY A 158 -17.69 40.41 5.48
CA GLY A 158 -18.62 41.52 5.79
C GLY A 158 -19.25 41.49 7.18
N LYS A 159 -18.95 40.49 8.03
CA LYS A 159 -19.61 40.31 9.34
C LYS A 159 -18.66 40.18 10.54
N ALA A 160 -17.36 40.39 10.33
CA ALA A 160 -16.39 40.54 11.41
C ALA A 160 -16.26 42.04 11.78
N SER A 161 -17.19 42.53 12.59
CA SER A 161 -17.06 43.77 13.36
C SER A 161 -17.67 43.57 14.73
#